data_AF-A0A7W8ZHU4-F1
#
_entry.id   AF-A0A7W8ZHU4-F1
#
_cell.length_a   1.000
_cell.length_b   1.000
_cell.length_c   1.000
_cell.angle_alpha   90.00
_cell.angle_beta   90.00
_cell.angle_gamma   90.00
#
_symmetry.space_group_name_H-M   'P 1'
#
loop_
_entity.id
_entity.type
_entity.pdbx_description
1 polymer ?
#
loop_
_entity_poly.entity_id
_entity_poly.type
_entity_poly.pdbx_seq_one_letter_code
_entity_poly.pdbx_strand_id
1 'polypeptide(L)' 'MRSLEINIEDDVYSILHPISTINIYKILHLKGSFEITRARYTGEWKVLIQTNKSVTLPVAPIGKAIEEKLGIVN' A
#
# COMPACT_ATOMS: atom_id res chain seq x y z
N MET A 1 11.07 -9.40 -6.86
CA MET A 1 10.16 -8.62 -6.00
C MET A 1 10.75 -7.26 -5.77
N ARG A 2 9.96 -6.18 -5.90
CA ARG A 2 10.41 -4.83 -5.51
C ARG A 2 9.82 -4.53 -4.14
N SER A 3 10.68 -4.17 -3.19
CA SER A 3 10.30 -3.62 -1.91
C SER A 3 10.51 -2.11 -1.94
N LEU A 4 9.54 -1.37 -1.44
CA LEU A 4 9.58 0.09 -1.33
C LEU A 4 9.31 0.46 0.13
N GLU A 5 10.14 1.30 0.71
CA GLU A 5 9.87 1.87 2.03
C GLU A 5 9.27 3.27 1.86
N ILE A 6 8.19 3.52 2.59
CA ILE A 6 7.55 4.82 2.67
C ILE A 6 7.41 5.23 4.13
N ASN A 7 7.66 6.51 4.38
CA ASN A 7 7.46 7.13 5.68
C ASN A 7 6.15 7.89 5.61
N ILE A 8 5.20 7.56 6.49
CA ILE A 8 3.93 8.27 6.61
C ILE A 8 3.76 8.62 8.06
N GLU A 9 3.63 9.93 8.30
CA GLU A 9 3.69 10.51 9.63
C GLU A 9 5.02 10.09 10.29
N ASP A 10 4.97 9.31 11.36
CA ASP A 10 6.13 8.78 12.10
C ASP A 10 6.30 7.26 11.96
N ASP A 11 5.45 6.60 11.15
CA ASP A 11 5.48 5.15 10.94
C ASP A 11 6.16 4.80 9.59
N VAL A 12 7.02 3.79 9.61
CA VAL A 12 7.69 3.26 8.42
C VAL A 12 6.92 2.05 7.90
N TYR A 13 6.47 2.13 6.65
CA TYR A 13 5.76 1.05 5.99
C TYR A 13 6.63 0.45 4.88
N SER A 14 6.79 -0.87 4.90
CA SER A 14 7.46 -1.61 3.83
C SER A 14 6.42 -2.19 2.88
N ILE A 15 6.47 -1.77 1.63
CA ILE A 15 5.56 -2.17 0.57
C ILE A 15 6.24 -3.22 -0.27
N LEU A 16 5.64 -4.39 -0.36
CA LEU A 16 6.03 -5.45 -1.27
C LEU A 16 5.07 -5.46 -2.44
N HIS A 17 5.64 -5.33 -3.65
CA HIS A 17 4.91 -5.57 -4.88
C HIS A 17 5.33 -6.93 -5.43
N PRO A 18 4.56 -8.01 -5.15
CA PRO A 18 4.98 -9.37 -5.47
C PRO A 18 5.04 -9.61 -6.99
N ILE A 19 4.09 -9.02 -7.74
CA ILE A 19 3.96 -9.20 -9.19
C ILE A 19 3.52 -7.87 -9.80
N SER A 20 4.35 -7.31 -10.69
CA SER A 20 4.10 -6.00 -11.31
C SER A 20 2.82 -5.92 -12.16
N THR A 21 2.33 -7.07 -12.64
CA THR A 21 1.09 -7.17 -13.43
C THR A 21 -0.17 -7.14 -12.57
N ILE A 22 -0.06 -7.36 -11.26
CA ILE A 22 -1.19 -7.40 -10.35
C ILE A 22 -1.18 -6.11 -9.52
N ASN A 23 -2.32 -5.42 -9.48
CA ASN A 23 -2.48 -4.18 -8.74
C ASN A 23 -2.71 -4.42 -7.24
N ILE A 24 -1.96 -5.35 -6.65
CA ILE A 24 -2.06 -5.73 -5.24
C ILE A 24 -0.71 -5.46 -4.58
N TYR A 25 -0.74 -4.72 -3.49
CA TYR A 25 0.42 -4.29 -2.73
C TYR A 25 0.30 -4.82 -1.31
N LYS A 26 1.34 -5.52 -0.86
CA LYS A 26 1.41 -6.02 0.51
C LYS A 26 2.17 -5.01 1.35
N ILE A 27 1.50 -4.44 2.33
CA ILE A 27 2.04 -3.46 3.27
C ILE A 27 2.43 -4.20 4.55
N LEU A 28 3.69 -4.07 4.94
CA LEU A 28 4.23 -4.58 6.19
C LEU A 28 4.47 -3.41 7.14
N HIS A 29 4.03 -3.59 8.38
CA HIS A 29 4.18 -2.62 9.45
C HIS A 29 4.41 -3.35 10.78
N LEU A 30 4.96 -2.66 11.78
CA LEU A 30 5.17 -3.22 13.12
C LEU A 30 3.87 -3.72 13.78
N LYS A 31 2.75 -3.06 13.46
CA LYS A 31 1.42 -3.38 14.00
C LYS A 31 0.70 -4.52 13.23
N GLY A 32 1.25 -4.98 12.11
CA GLY A 32 0.69 -6.06 11.30
C GLY A 32 0.97 -5.92 9.81
N SER A 33 0.34 -6.79 9.02
CA SER A 33 0.41 -6.76 7.56
C SER A 33 -0.97 -6.58 6.91
N PHE A 34 -0.97 -5.90 5.78
CA PHE A 34 -2.17 -5.50 5.04
C PHE A 34 -1.95 -5.76 3.56
N GLU A 35 -3.02 -6.04 2.84
CA GLU A 35 -3.02 -6.04 1.39
C GLU A 35 -3.95 -4.93 0.92
N ILE A 36 -3.46 -4.10 0.03
CA ILE A 36 -4.23 -3.02 -0.57
C ILE A 36 -4.21 -3.13 -2.09
N THR A 37 -5.23 -2.59 -2.73
CA THR A 37 -5.34 -2.50 -4.18
C THR A 37 -5.81 -1.13 -4.59
N ARG A 38 -5.42 -0.71 -5.79
CA ARG A 38 -5.92 0.49 -6.44
C ARG A 38 -6.96 0.11 -7.50
N ALA A 39 -8.11 0.76 -7.50
CA ALA A 39 -9.09 0.61 -8.56
C ALA A 39 -8.54 1.25 -9.84
N ARG A 40 -8.50 0.49 -10.95
CA ARG A 40 -7.89 0.94 -12.21
C ARG A 40 -8.57 2.17 -12.80
N TYR A 41 -9.90 2.25 -12.68
CA TYR A 41 -10.70 3.29 -13.33
C TYR A 41 -10.94 4.52 -12.47
N THR A 42 -10.97 4.37 -11.14
CA THR A 42 -11.27 5.47 -10.21
C THR A 42 -10.02 5.98 -9.47
N GLY A 43 -8.93 5.21 -9.47
CA GLY A 43 -7.75 5.50 -8.66
C GLY A 43 -7.94 5.31 -7.16
N GLU A 44 -9.12 4.83 -6.72
CA GLU A 44 -9.41 4.61 -5.31
C GLU A 44 -8.58 3.47 -4.72
N TRP A 45 -8.01 3.69 -3.54
CA TRP A 45 -7.27 2.69 -2.78
C TRP A 45 -8.17 1.99 -1.77
N LYS A 46 -8.10 0.65 -1.71
CA LYS A 46 -8.92 -0.19 -0.84
C LYS A 46 -8.09 -1.27 -0.16
N VAL A 47 -8.45 -1.61 1.07
CA VAL A 47 -7.87 -2.75 1.81
C VAL A 47 -8.59 -4.02 1.39
N LEU A 48 -7.82 -5.04 1.02
CA LEU A 48 -8.32 -6.38 0.68
C LEU A 48 -8.23 -7.32 1.88
N ILE A 49 -7.05 -7.36 2.52
CA ILE A 49 -6.78 -8.25 3.65
C ILE A 49 -6.11 -7.44 4.74
N GLN A 50 -6.52 -7.71 5.98
CA GLN A 50 -5.97 -7.09 7.17
C GLN A 50 -5.79 -8.16 8.24
N THR A 51 -4.55 -8.35 8.67
CA THR A 51 -4.21 -9.34 9.70
C THR A 51 -4.57 -8.87 11.11
N ASN A 52 -4.61 -7.55 11.35
CA ASN A 52 -4.98 -6.99 12.64
C ASN A 52 -6.08 -5.93 12.49
N LYS A 53 -7.34 -6.29 12.75
CA LYS A 53 -8.52 -5.43 12.57
C LYS A 53 -8.58 -4.20 13.48
N SER A 54 -7.76 -4.15 14.54
CA SER A 54 -7.73 -3.02 15.48
C SER A 54 -6.96 -1.81 14.95
N VAL A 55 -6.17 -1.98 13.90
CA VAL A 55 -5.29 -0.94 13.35
C VAL A 55 -5.96 -0.28 12.16
N THR A 56 -6.21 1.02 12.23
CA THR A 56 -6.67 1.76 11.04
C THR A 56 -5.47 2.14 10.19
N LEU A 57 -5.42 1.65 8.95
CA LEU A 57 -4.33 1.95 8.02
C LEU A 57 -4.60 3.30 7.32
N PRO A 58 -3.63 4.21 7.19
CA PRO A 58 -3.77 5.43 6.38
C PRO A 58 -3.67 5.09 4.88
N VAL A 59 -4.70 4.42 4.35
CA VAL A 59 -4.73 3.86 2.99
C VAL A 59 -4.50 4.91 1.92
N ALA A 60 -5.12 6.08 2.03
CA ALA A 60 -4.98 7.15 1.04
C ALA A 60 -3.55 7.74 1.00
N PRO A 61 -2.93 8.12 2.13
CA PRO A 61 -1.51 8.48 2.16
C PRO A 61 -0.57 7.40 1.61
N ILE A 62 -0.78 6.13 1.96
CA ILE A 62 0.02 5.00 1.46
C ILE A 62 -0.11 4.87 -0.05
N GLY A 63 -1.36 4.90 -0.54
CA GLY A 63 -1.65 4.81 -1.96
C GLY A 63 -0.96 5.91 -2.76
N LYS A 64 -1.04 7.15 -2.28
CA LYS A 64 -0.37 8.30 -2.92
C LYS A 64 1.15 8.11 -2.98
N ALA A 65 1.77 7.67 -1.88
CA ALA A 65 3.22 7.42 -1.86
C ALA A 65 3.64 6.30 -2.84
N ILE A 66 2.81 5.27 -3.02
CA ILE A 66 3.03 4.23 -4.03
C ILE A 66 2.98 4.82 -5.44
N GLU A 67 1.97 5.65 -5.73
CA GLU A 67 1.81 6.30 -7.04
C GLU A 67 3.03 7.15 -7.40
N GLU A 68 3.48 8.00 -6.46
CA GLU A 68 4.65 8.87 -6.63
C GLU A 68 5.93 8.05 -6.87
N LYS A 69 6.14 6.97 -6.11
CA LYS A 69 7.37 6.16 -6.19
C LYS A 69 7.40 5.23 -7.40
N LEU A 70 6.25 4.76 -7.87
CA LEU A 70 6.15 3.89 -9.04
C LEU A 70 5.88 4.65 -10.34
N GLY A 71 5.70 5.97 -10.28
CA GLY A 71 5.36 6.79 -11.45
C GLY A 71 4.00 6.43 -12.05
N ILE A 72 3.05 6.02 -11.20
CA ILE A 72 1.68 5.73 -11.63
C ILE A 72 0.98 7.08 -11.75
N VAL A 73 1.09 7.68 -12.94
CA VAL A 73 0.41 8.93 -13.28
C VAL A 73 -0.97 8.56 -13.84
N ASN A 74 -2.01 9.23 -13.35
CA ASN A 74 -3.35 9.15 -13.97
C ASN A 74 -3.32 9.69 -15.40
#